data_AF-A0A7C5UKE4-F1
#
_entry.id   AF-A0A7C5UKE4-F1
#
_cell.length_a   1.000
_cell.length_b   1.000
_cell.length_c   1.000
_cell.angle_alpha   90.00
_cell.angle_beta   90.00
_cell.angle_gamma   90.00
#
_symmetry.space_group_name_H-M   'P 1'
#
loop_
_entity.id
_entity.type
_entity.pdbx_description
1 polymer ?
#
loop_
_entity_poly.entity_id
_entity_poly.type
_entity_poly.pdbx_seq_one_letter_code
_entity_poly.pdbx_strand_id
1 'polypeptide(L)'
;MRNRWLGVAVIALVFEAGFATHQLLVPDIEARQRALFRDFEELERLGAYVIGADGENLGRIARNGPNALGNKYDAGSPYKHNGLFNPYSKYGSQYSSTSAFNKYATDPPKVVVKMGSDLYLVGVLTTNRYLATQGQRINPHLLRAWLESQ
;
A
#
# COMPACT_ATOMS: atom_id res chain seq x y z
N MET A 1 -31.16 19.50 -24.97
CA MET A 1 -30.38 19.30 -23.72
C MET A 1 -29.61 18.00 -23.90
N ARG A 2 -28.29 18.07 -24.06
CA ARG A 2 -27.45 17.00 -24.61
C ARG A 2 -26.47 16.55 -23.53
N ASN A 3 -26.72 15.40 -22.90
CA ASN A 3 -25.87 14.85 -21.85
C ASN A 3 -24.59 14.29 -22.48
N ARG A 4 -23.44 14.94 -22.18
CA ARG A 4 -22.09 14.45 -22.48
C ARG A 4 -21.76 13.29 -21.53
N TRP A 5 -21.97 12.06 -21.98
CA TRP A 5 -21.27 10.89 -21.46
C TRP A 5 -19.95 10.77 -22.22
N LEU A 6 -18.91 11.46 -21.77
CA LEU A 6 -17.55 11.32 -22.30
C LEU A 6 -16.74 10.52 -21.27
N GLY A 7 -16.41 9.28 -21.57
CA GLY A 7 -15.32 8.59 -20.86
C GLY A 7 -15.40 7.07 -20.80
N VAL A 8 -16.57 6.43 -20.88
CA VAL A 8 -16.69 4.99 -20.62
C VAL A 8 -16.81 4.22 -21.93
N ALA A 9 -15.91 3.26 -22.17
CA ALA A 9 -15.94 2.39 -23.34
C ALA A 9 -16.27 0.95 -22.91
N VAL A 10 -17.25 0.32 -23.55
CA VAL A 10 -17.52 -1.12 -23.39
C VAL A 10 -16.77 -1.84 -24.50
N ILE A 11 -15.82 -2.71 -24.15
CA ILE A 11 -15.10 -3.53 -25.12
C ILE A 11 -15.62 -4.96 -24.98
N ALA A 12 -16.12 -5.52 -26.07
CA ALA A 12 -16.45 -6.94 -26.17
C ALA A 12 -15.22 -7.70 -26.64
N LEU A 13 -14.63 -8.52 -25.77
CA LEU A 13 -13.60 -9.49 -26.15
C LEU A 13 -14.27 -10.85 -26.34
N VAL A 14 -14.29 -11.33 -27.58
CA VAL A 14 -14.78 -12.67 -27.92
C VAL A 14 -13.58 -13.62 -27.87
N PHE A 15 -13.52 -14.47 -26.84
CA PHE A 15 -12.61 -15.62 -26.82
C PHE A 15 -13.36 -16.85 -27.33
N GLU A 16 -12.66 -17.70 -28.11
CA GLU A 16 -13.10 -18.97 -28.70
C GLU A 16 -13.59 -19.96 -27.62
N ALA A 17 -14.80 -19.73 -27.09
CA ALA A 17 -15.69 -20.65 -26.37
C ALA A 17 -16.88 -19.85 -25.80
N GLY A 18 -17.73 -19.27 -26.66
CA GLY A 18 -19.14 -18.96 -26.35
C GLY A 18 -19.51 -17.96 -25.24
N PHE A 19 -18.57 -17.39 -24.48
CA PHE A 19 -18.86 -16.40 -23.44
C PHE A 19 -18.25 -15.05 -23.79
N ALA A 20 -19.06 -14.15 -24.37
CA ALA A 20 -18.67 -12.75 -24.53
C ALA A 20 -18.67 -12.07 -23.16
N THR A 21 -17.47 -11.85 -22.60
CA THR A 21 -17.31 -11.03 -21.40
C THR A 21 -17.42 -9.56 -21.80
N HIS A 22 -18.41 -8.86 -21.24
CA HIS A 22 -18.54 -7.42 -21.43
C HIS A 22 -17.64 -6.74 -20.39
N GLN A 23 -16.50 -6.21 -20.83
CA GLN A 23 -15.59 -5.49 -19.94
C GLN A 23 -15.85 -3.99 -20.07
N LEU A 24 -16.10 -3.33 -18.94
CA LEU A 24 -16.23 -1.88 -18.86
C LEU A 24 -14.84 -1.26 -18.67
N LEU A 25 -14.36 -0.56 -19.69
CA LEU A 25 -13.15 0.25 -19.59
C LEU A 25 -13.52 1.64 -19.07
N VAL A 26 -12.99 1.99 -17.90
CA VAL A 26 -13.13 3.33 -17.32
C VAL A 26 -11.72 3.97 -17.24
N PRO A 27 -11.33 4.79 -18.22
CA PRO A 27 -9.98 5.35 -18.35
C PRO A 27 -9.48 6.07 -17.09
N ASP A 28 -10.36 6.82 -16.42
CA ASP A 28 -10.01 7.56 -15.19
C ASP A 28 -9.66 6.63 -14.02
N ILE A 29 -10.33 5.47 -13.92
CA ILE A 29 -10.06 4.49 -12.86
C ILE A 29 -8.70 3.85 -13.12
N GLU A 30 -8.43 3.43 -14.37
CA GLU A 30 -7.14 2.83 -14.71
C GLU A 30 -5.97 3.80 -14.53
N ALA A 31 -6.13 5.06 -14.93
CA ALA A 31 -5.08 6.07 -14.78
C ALA A 31 -4.73 6.27 -13.30
N ARG A 32 -5.74 6.33 -12.42
CA ARG A 32 -5.55 6.46 -10.97
C ARG A 32 -4.88 5.22 -10.37
N GLN A 33 -5.28 4.02 -10.78
CA GLN A 33 -4.65 2.78 -10.32
C GLN A 33 -3.18 2.69 -10.77
N ARG A 34 -2.90 3.03 -12.04
CA ARG A 34 -1.52 3.08 -12.57
C ARG A 34 -0.64 4.08 -11.82
N ALA A 35 -1.17 5.28 -11.52
CA ALA A 35 -0.42 6.27 -10.76
C ALA A 35 -0.09 5.77 -9.34
N LEU A 36 -1.09 5.20 -8.65
CA LEU A 36 -0.90 4.65 -7.31
C LEU A 36 0.15 3.53 -7.26
N PHE A 37 0.13 2.61 -8.23
CA PHE A 37 1.11 1.51 -8.26
C PHE A 37 2.52 1.97 -8.64
N ARG A 38 2.64 2.97 -9.51
CA ARG A 38 3.94 3.57 -9.86
C ARG A 38 4.65 4.15 -8.63
N ASP A 39 3.92 4.79 -7.73
CA ASP A 39 4.50 5.37 -6.52
C ASP A 39 5.14 4.29 -5.63
N PHE A 40 4.51 3.12 -5.49
CA PHE A 40 5.07 2.01 -4.71
C PHE A 40 6.21 1.28 -5.42
N GLU A 41 6.16 1.16 -6.76
CA GLU A 41 7.29 0.66 -7.55
C GLU A 41 8.55 1.51 -7.34
N GLU A 42 8.39 2.84 -7.29
CA GLU A 42 9.49 3.74 -7.01
C GLU A 42 10.01 3.58 -5.58
N LEU A 43 9.12 3.41 -4.60
CA LEU A 43 9.54 3.12 -3.21
C LEU A 43 10.33 1.81 -3.11
N GLU A 44 9.92 0.78 -3.84
CA GLU A 44 10.67 -0.48 -3.92
C GLU A 44 12.04 -0.28 -4.57
N ARG A 45 12.09 0.45 -5.70
CA ARG A 45 13.33 0.79 -6.41
C ARG A 45 14.31 1.56 -5.53
N LEU A 46 13.80 2.47 -4.70
CA LEU A 46 14.57 3.25 -3.73
C LEU A 46 14.98 2.46 -2.48
N GLY A 47 14.50 1.23 -2.32
CA GLY A 47 14.78 0.41 -1.14
C GLY A 47 14.10 0.94 0.13
N ALA A 48 12.91 1.55 -0.02
CA ALA A 48 12.14 2.05 1.11
C ALA A 48 11.78 0.92 2.10
N TYR A 49 11.66 1.28 3.36
CA TYR A 49 11.26 0.36 4.41
C TYR A 49 10.40 1.05 5.48
N VAL A 50 9.70 0.25 6.26
CA VAL A 50 8.79 0.71 7.30
C VAL A 50 9.48 0.60 8.66
N ILE A 51 9.43 1.67 9.43
CA ILE A 51 9.89 1.72 10.82
C ILE A 51 8.71 1.94 11.76
N GLY A 52 8.66 1.19 12.85
CA GLY A 52 7.69 1.35 13.93
C GLY A 52 7.96 2.62 14.75
N ALA A 53 7.00 2.95 15.61
CA ALA A 53 7.09 4.05 16.58
C ALA A 53 8.35 3.98 17.45
N ASP A 54 8.76 2.77 17.82
CA ASP A 54 9.94 2.47 18.63
C ASP A 54 11.23 2.28 17.82
N GLY A 55 11.20 2.54 16.51
CA GLY A 55 12.32 2.35 15.60
C GLY A 55 12.49 0.92 15.07
N GLU A 56 11.61 -0.02 15.42
CA GLU A 56 11.66 -1.39 14.93
C GLU A 56 11.51 -1.44 13.39
N ASN A 57 12.37 -2.18 12.69
CA ASN A 57 12.25 -2.39 11.26
C ASN A 57 11.13 -3.42 10.98
N LEU A 58 10.04 -2.96 10.36
CA LEU A 58 8.86 -3.78 10.09
C LEU A 58 8.92 -4.50 8.75
N GLY A 59 9.85 -4.11 7.88
CA GLY A 59 10.04 -4.71 6.57
C GLY A 59 10.31 -3.69 5.46
N ARG A 60 10.93 -4.17 4.39
CA ARG A 60 11.13 -3.44 3.14
C ARG A 60 9.82 -3.36 2.35
N ILE A 61 9.55 -2.21 1.75
CA ILE A 61 8.49 -2.07 0.74
C ILE A 61 9.00 -2.75 -0.52
N ALA A 62 8.76 -4.05 -0.62
CA ALA A 62 9.17 -4.89 -1.72
C ALA A 62 8.22 -6.07 -1.85
N ARG A 63 7.98 -6.52 -3.09
CA ARG A 63 7.09 -7.66 -3.39
C ARG A 63 7.68 -8.98 -2.91
N ASN A 64 9.00 -9.12 -2.96
CA ASN A 64 9.69 -10.36 -2.63
C ASN A 64 11.10 -10.14 -2.05
N GLY A 65 11.72 -11.25 -1.65
CA GLY A 65 13.06 -11.27 -1.07
C GLY A 65 13.09 -11.22 0.46
N PRO A 66 14.30 -11.14 1.04
CA PRO A 66 14.49 -11.10 2.49
C PRO A 66 13.90 -9.82 3.10
N ASN A 67 13.25 -9.96 4.26
CA ASN A 67 12.62 -8.87 5.01
C ASN A 67 11.58 -8.06 4.19
N ALA A 68 11.07 -8.60 3.08
CA ALA A 68 10.12 -7.92 2.22
C ALA A 68 8.69 -8.04 2.77
N LEU A 69 7.93 -6.95 2.72
CA LEU A 69 6.53 -6.95 3.16
C LEU A 69 5.62 -7.82 2.27
N GLY A 70 6.00 -8.10 1.02
CA GLY A 70 5.28 -9.08 0.19
C GLY A 70 5.62 -10.54 0.51
N ASN A 71 6.66 -10.80 1.32
CA ASN A 71 7.02 -12.15 1.73
C ASN A 71 6.21 -12.59 2.96
N LYS A 72 5.14 -13.35 2.71
CA LYS A 72 4.23 -13.90 3.74
C LYS A 72 4.87 -14.89 4.73
N TYR A 73 6.11 -15.32 4.47
CA TYR A 73 6.86 -16.20 5.35
C TYR A 73 7.90 -15.45 6.21
N ASP A 74 8.00 -14.12 6.06
CA ASP A 74 8.91 -13.26 6.82
C ASP A 74 8.21 -11.97 7.27
N ALA A 75 8.66 -10.78 6.82
CA ALA A 75 8.13 -9.49 7.27
C ALA A 75 6.66 -9.28 6.93
N GLY A 76 6.21 -9.82 5.79
CA GLY A 76 4.82 -9.82 5.37
C GLY A 76 3.92 -10.84 6.07
N SER A 77 4.46 -11.67 6.98
CA SER A 77 3.70 -12.74 7.59
C SER A 77 2.53 -12.21 8.44
N PRO A 78 1.30 -12.75 8.27
CA PRO A 78 0.16 -12.40 9.11
C PRO A 78 0.30 -12.92 10.55
N TYR A 79 1.32 -13.73 10.84
CA TYR A 79 1.58 -14.28 12.16
C TYR A 79 2.83 -13.70 12.83
N LYS A 80 3.54 -12.76 12.16
CA LYS A 80 4.74 -12.14 12.74
C LYS A 80 4.35 -11.33 13.98
N HIS A 81 5.02 -11.58 15.11
CA HIS A 81 4.65 -11.01 16.42
C HIS A 81 4.49 -9.48 16.40
N ASN A 82 5.47 -8.77 15.81
CA ASN A 82 5.43 -7.32 15.56
C ASN A 82 5.19 -7.00 14.07
N GLY A 83 4.50 -7.88 13.34
CA GLY A 83 4.34 -7.77 11.90
C GLY A 83 3.35 -6.67 11.51
N LEU A 84 3.66 -5.92 10.45
CA LEU A 84 2.75 -4.90 9.91
C LEU A 84 1.40 -5.48 9.50
N PHE A 85 1.36 -6.70 8.97
CA PHE A 85 0.14 -7.35 8.49
C PHE A 85 -0.46 -8.38 9.45
N ASN A 86 0.04 -8.47 10.68
CA ASN A 86 -0.58 -9.26 11.73
C ASN A 86 -1.66 -8.44 12.46
N PRO A 87 -2.96 -8.79 12.36
CA PRO A 87 -4.05 -8.02 12.98
C PRO A 87 -4.04 -8.05 14.52
N TYR A 88 -3.22 -8.92 15.11
CA TYR A 88 -3.04 -9.01 16.57
C TYR A 88 -1.74 -8.35 17.05
N SER A 89 -0.90 -7.83 16.15
CA SER A 89 0.33 -7.13 16.54
C SER A 89 0.07 -5.65 16.89
N LYS A 90 1.03 -5.04 17.60
CA LYS A 90 1.01 -3.59 17.87
C LYS A 90 1.01 -2.72 16.59
N TYR A 91 1.48 -3.23 15.46
CA TYR A 91 1.60 -2.48 14.20
C TYR A 91 0.49 -2.77 13.20
N GLY A 92 -0.13 -3.96 13.27
CA GLY A 92 -1.21 -4.39 12.38
C GLY A 92 -2.62 -4.33 12.99
N SER A 93 -2.73 -4.19 14.31
CA SER A 93 -4.03 -4.20 15.00
C SER A 93 -4.84 -2.93 14.84
N GLN A 94 -6.13 -3.07 14.59
CA GLN A 94 -7.09 -1.96 14.57
C GLN A 94 -7.25 -1.20 15.90
N TYR A 95 -6.69 -1.71 17.01
CA TYR A 95 -6.86 -1.15 18.34
C TYR A 95 -5.61 -0.47 18.90
N SER A 96 -4.42 -0.75 18.35
CA SER A 96 -3.17 -0.19 18.88
C SER A 96 -2.98 1.27 18.45
N SER A 97 -2.52 2.12 19.36
CA SER A 97 -2.18 3.52 19.07
C SER A 97 -0.99 3.65 18.11
N THR A 98 -0.17 2.60 17.98
CA THR A 98 0.98 2.55 17.08
C THR A 98 0.71 1.82 15.77
N SER A 99 -0.53 1.42 15.50
CA SER A 99 -0.84 0.65 14.29
C SER A 99 -1.02 1.50 13.05
N ALA A 100 -0.58 0.98 11.91
CA ALA A 100 -0.94 1.53 10.61
C ALA A 100 -2.44 1.41 10.30
N PHE A 101 -3.13 0.41 10.85
CA PHE A 101 -4.52 0.07 10.51
C PHE A 101 -5.56 0.62 11.50
N ASN A 102 -5.14 1.24 12.59
CA ASN A 102 -6.05 1.92 13.52
C ASN A 102 -6.36 3.35 13.04
N LYS A 103 -7.65 3.63 12.79
CA LYS A 103 -8.15 4.96 12.38
C LYS A 103 -7.99 6.05 13.45
N TYR A 104 -7.66 5.66 14.68
CA TYR A 104 -7.38 6.54 15.82
C TYR A 104 -5.93 6.41 16.30
N ALA A 105 -5.04 5.79 15.52
CA ALA A 105 -3.61 5.71 15.85
C ALA A 105 -3.06 7.13 16.12
N THR A 106 -2.20 7.26 17.12
CA THR A 106 -1.54 8.52 17.45
C THR A 106 -0.06 8.51 17.07
N ASP A 107 0.56 7.32 16.99
CA ASP A 107 1.98 7.17 16.64
C ASP A 107 2.20 5.99 15.67
N PRO A 108 1.63 6.05 14.46
CA PRO A 108 1.72 4.97 13.49
C PRO A 108 3.14 4.83 12.88
N PRO A 109 3.42 3.72 12.17
CA PRO A 109 4.69 3.49 11.51
C PRO A 109 5.00 4.54 10.43
N LYS A 110 6.28 4.72 10.14
CA LYS A 110 6.79 5.66 9.13
C LYS A 110 7.44 4.90 7.98
N VAL A 111 7.31 5.44 6.77
CA VAL A 111 8.03 4.96 5.59
C VAL A 111 9.25 5.84 5.39
N VAL A 112 10.41 5.20 5.27
CA VAL A 112 11.70 5.87 5.15
C VAL A 112 12.53 5.28 4.01
N VAL A 113 13.43 6.09 3.47
CA VAL A 113 14.44 5.68 2.50
C VAL A 113 15.81 6.07 3.04
N LYS A 114 16.77 5.15 2.98
CA LYS A 114 18.17 5.44 3.32
C LYS A 114 18.94 5.79 2.06
N MET A 115 19.54 6.99 2.01
CA MET A 115 20.42 7.40 0.91
C MET A 115 21.77 7.81 1.49
N GLY A 116 22.81 7.03 1.17
CA GLY A 116 24.12 7.20 1.81
C GLY A 116 24.04 6.96 3.32
N SER A 117 24.44 7.95 4.10
CA SER A 117 24.43 7.90 5.58
C SER A 117 23.12 8.41 6.18
N ASP A 118 22.30 9.10 5.39
CA ASP A 118 21.11 9.81 5.87
C ASP A 118 19.83 8.99 5.68
N LEU A 119 18.87 9.23 6.57
CA LEU A 119 17.54 8.62 6.54
C LEU A 119 16.49 9.68 6.23
N TYR A 120 15.75 9.48 5.14
CA TYR A 120 14.74 10.41 4.65
C TYR A 120 13.34 9.88 4.96
N LEU A 121 12.50 10.71 5.57
CA LEU A 121 11.09 10.41 5.80
C LEU A 121 10.30 10.62 4.50
N VAL A 122 9.65 9.56 4.02
CA VAL A 122 8.71 9.63 2.90
C VAL A 122 7.34 10.06 3.40
N GLY A 123 6.89 9.43 4.49
CA GLY A 123 5.55 9.66 4.98
C GLY A 123 5.16 8.76 6.14
N VAL A 124 3.93 8.94 6.59
CA VAL A 124 3.34 8.21 7.71
C VAL A 124 2.38 7.16 7.17
N LEU A 125 2.58 5.91 7.56
CA LEU A 125 1.77 4.77 7.12
C LEU A 125 0.55 4.62 8.04
N THR A 126 -0.61 5.13 7.64
CA THR A 126 -1.77 5.17 8.54
C THR A 126 -3.13 5.23 7.83
N THR A 127 -4.13 4.58 8.42
CA THR A 127 -5.56 4.77 8.08
C THR A 127 -6.19 5.96 8.80
N ASN A 128 -5.55 6.51 9.85
CA ASN A 128 -6.03 7.71 10.53
C ASN A 128 -5.99 8.90 9.58
N ARG A 129 -7.17 9.47 9.28
CA ARG A 129 -7.32 10.59 8.36
C ARG A 129 -7.01 11.97 8.95
N TYR A 130 -6.92 12.03 10.27
CA TYR A 130 -6.74 13.26 11.03
C TYR A 130 -5.33 13.44 11.57
N LEU A 131 -4.45 12.46 11.36
CA LEU A 131 -3.01 12.58 11.57
C LEU A 131 -2.42 13.51 10.50
N ALA A 132 -2.75 14.79 10.64
CA ALA A 132 -2.33 15.89 9.80
C ALA A 132 -1.26 16.64 10.58
N THR A 133 0.03 16.27 10.46
CA THR A 133 1.17 17.14 10.86
C THR A 133 2.62 16.60 10.66
N GLN A 134 2.90 15.46 10.00
CA GLN A 134 4.30 14.96 9.89
C GLN A 134 4.75 14.51 8.48
N GLY A 135 3.95 14.68 7.42
CA GLY A 135 4.34 14.32 6.05
C GLY A 135 3.20 13.74 5.20
N GLN A 136 3.54 13.14 4.05
CA GLN A 136 2.58 12.46 3.18
C GLN A 136 1.94 11.28 3.93
N ARG A 137 0.62 11.17 3.88
CA ARG A 137 -0.09 10.00 4.42
C ARG A 137 -0.08 8.89 3.39
N ILE A 138 0.43 7.73 3.78
CA ILE A 138 0.47 6.52 2.96
C ILE A 138 -0.58 5.57 3.51
N ASN A 139 -1.55 5.19 2.67
CA ASN A 139 -2.61 4.28 3.08
C ASN A 139 -2.08 2.83 3.06
N PRO A 140 -2.04 2.13 4.20
CA PRO A 140 -1.50 0.77 4.27
C PRO A 140 -2.32 -0.27 3.50
N HIS A 141 -3.60 0.01 3.21
CA HIS A 141 -4.39 -0.86 2.33
C HIS A 141 -3.94 -0.78 0.88
N LEU A 142 -3.50 0.39 0.41
CA LEU A 142 -2.96 0.53 -0.95
C LEU A 142 -1.60 -0.14 -1.08
N LEU A 143 -0.75 -0.02 -0.05
CA LEU A 143 0.51 -0.76 0.02
C LEU A 143 0.26 -2.28 -0.04
N ARG A 144 -0.68 -2.80 0.76
CA ARG A 144 -1.04 -4.22 0.72
C ARG A 144 -1.54 -4.64 -0.65
N ALA A 145 -2.46 -3.88 -1.24
CA ALA A 145 -3.00 -4.17 -2.57
C ALA A 145 -1.91 -4.20 -3.64
N TRP A 146 -0.94 -3.28 -3.59
CA TRP A 146 0.21 -3.28 -4.48
C TRP A 146 1.10 -4.51 -4.27
N LEU A 147 1.40 -4.89 -3.02
CA LEU A 147 2.20 -6.09 -2.73
C LEU A 147 1.55 -7.38 -3.25
N GLU A 148 0.22 -7.43 -3.25
CA GLU A 148 -0.58 -8.56 -3.70
C GLU A 148 -0.87 -8.55 -5.22
N SER A 149 -0.64 -7.43 -5.92
CA SER A 149 -0.91 -7.30 -7.35
C SER A 149 0.19 -7.98 -8.19
N GLN A 150 0.10 -9.29 -8.45
CA GLN A 150 1.00 -9.97 -9.39
C GLN A 150 0.46 -9.95 -10.81
#